data_AF-A0A3L7A3Q3-F1
#
_entry.id   AF-A0A3L7A3Q3-F1
#
_cell.length_a   1.000
_cell.length_b   1.000
_cell.length_c   1.000
_cell.angle_alpha   90.00
_cell.angle_beta   90.00
_cell.angle_gamma   90.00
#
_symmetry.space_group_name_H-M   'P 1'
#
loop_
_entity.id
_entity.type
_entity.pdbx_description
1 polymer ?
#
loop_
_entity_poly.entity_id
_entity_poly.type
_entity_poly.pdbx_seq_one_letter_code
_entity_poly.pdbx_strand_id
1 'polypeptide(L)'
;MYLIDSFRSYRDQIRHGLSILDGTKYWSYSLWKAPEGVDFDDIDFFRPEPRYMQSAGIGTALVIEVRYVEADGEHRQYCVGHPGTDYTGEPSVPIFTEITAYPGEVFDADEAADIYYQYFLTGRVPEPYLLRRLDLSAATD
;
A
#
# COMPACT_ATOMS: atom_id res chain seq x y z
N MET A 1 12.57 -7.46 -0.46
CA MET A 1 13.29 -7.47 0.83
C MET A 1 12.37 -8.10 1.86
N TYR A 2 12.85 -9.00 2.72
CA TYR A 2 12.09 -9.48 3.87
C TYR A 2 12.40 -8.62 5.10
N LEU A 3 11.42 -8.46 5.98
CA LEU A 3 11.55 -7.65 7.19
C LEU A 3 12.21 -8.47 8.31
N ILE A 4 13.27 -7.94 8.94
CA ILE A 4 13.99 -8.60 10.05
C ILE A 4 14.22 -7.69 11.25
N ASP A 5 13.73 -8.06 12.43
CA ASP A 5 13.88 -7.24 13.65
C ASP A 5 15.19 -7.51 14.41
N SER A 6 16.31 -7.53 13.69
CA SER A 6 17.64 -7.82 14.28
C SER A 6 18.65 -6.67 14.17
N PHE A 7 18.54 -5.82 13.15
CA PHE A 7 19.42 -4.66 12.93
C PHE A 7 18.70 -3.32 13.00
N ARG A 8 17.43 -3.29 12.59
CA ARG A 8 16.57 -2.10 12.55
C ARG A 8 15.14 -2.56 12.80
N SER A 9 14.34 -1.76 13.50
CA SER A 9 12.93 -2.12 13.74
C SER A 9 12.18 -2.35 12.41
N TYR A 10 11.13 -3.17 12.44
CA TYR A 10 10.26 -3.37 11.27
C TYR A 10 9.73 -2.04 10.72
N ARG A 11 9.27 -1.16 11.61
CA ARG A 11 8.76 0.17 11.26
C ARG A 11 9.82 1.01 10.55
N ASP A 12 11.06 1.03 11.04
CA ASP A 12 12.12 1.84 10.43
C ASP A 12 12.61 1.27 9.10
N GLN A 13 12.52 -0.06 8.88
CA GLN A 13 12.77 -0.67 7.57
C GLN A 13 11.70 -0.26 6.55
N ILE A 14 10.43 -0.32 6.96
CA ILE A 14 9.28 0.12 6.16
C ILE A 14 9.43 1.60 5.81
N ARG A 15 9.64 2.46 6.82
CA ARG A 15 9.86 3.90 6.63
C ARG A 15 10.97 4.19 5.65
N HIS A 16 12.10 3.49 5.77
CA HIS A 16 13.20 3.67 4.84
C HIS A 16 12.81 3.31 3.40
N GLY A 17 12.16 2.16 3.20
CA GLY A 17 11.69 1.73 1.87
C GLY A 17 10.72 2.71 1.21
N LEU A 18 9.81 3.30 1.99
CA LEU A 18 8.89 4.33 1.54
C LEU A 18 9.60 5.66 1.23
N SER A 19 10.56 6.06 2.07
CA SER A 19 11.28 7.33 1.93
C SER A 19 12.18 7.42 0.69
N ILE A 20 12.62 6.28 0.15
CA ILE A 20 13.50 6.23 -1.03
C ILE A 20 12.73 6.19 -2.35
N LEU A 21 11.39 6.14 -2.31
CA LEU A 21 10.58 6.18 -3.52
C LEU A 21 10.77 7.52 -4.23
N ASP A 22 11.02 7.43 -5.54
CA ASP A 22 11.37 8.56 -6.42
C ASP A 22 10.44 8.66 -7.64
N GLY A 23 9.39 7.83 -7.70
CA GLY A 23 8.44 7.77 -8.81
C GLY A 23 9.04 7.27 -10.13
N THR A 24 10.31 6.85 -10.15
CA THR A 24 11.02 6.41 -11.37
C THR A 24 11.72 5.08 -11.16
N LYS A 25 12.94 5.06 -10.63
CA LYS A 25 13.71 3.84 -10.37
C LYS A 25 13.11 3.05 -9.21
N TYR A 26 12.75 3.75 -8.14
CA TYR A 26 12.05 3.20 -6.99
C TYR A 26 10.61 3.71 -7.06
N TRP A 27 9.82 3.09 -7.92
CA TRP A 27 8.49 3.57 -8.27
C TRP A 27 7.40 3.04 -7.34
N SER A 28 7.62 1.90 -6.67
CA SER A 28 6.66 1.35 -5.71
C SER A 28 7.31 0.60 -4.55
N TYR A 29 6.55 0.48 -3.47
CA TYR A 29 6.82 -0.37 -2.33
C TYR A 29 5.61 -1.26 -2.10
N SER A 30 5.80 -2.56 -1.92
CA SER A 30 4.71 -3.52 -1.66
C SER A 30 5.05 -4.42 -0.48
N LEU A 31 4.06 -4.64 0.38
CA LEU A 31 4.13 -5.47 1.57
C LEU A 31 3.01 -6.51 1.54
N TRP A 32 3.40 -7.77 1.69
CA TRP A 32 2.50 -8.91 1.73
C TRP A 32 3.11 -10.00 2.62
N LYS A 33 2.27 -10.92 3.10
CA LYS A 33 2.69 -11.99 4.01
C LYS A 33 3.22 -13.17 3.21
N ALA A 34 4.46 -13.57 3.46
CA ALA A 34 5.04 -14.78 2.87
C ALA A 34 4.17 -16.03 3.18
N PRO A 35 4.07 -17.00 2.25
CA PRO A 35 3.38 -18.26 2.50
C PRO A 35 3.98 -18.96 3.72
N GLU A 36 3.10 -19.54 4.54
CA GLU A 36 3.52 -20.25 5.74
C GLU A 36 4.31 -21.53 5.37
N GLY A 37 5.47 -21.71 6.00
CA GLY A 37 6.31 -22.90 5.80
C GLY A 37 7.09 -22.95 4.48
N VAL A 38 7.08 -21.86 3.70
CA VAL A 38 7.89 -21.75 2.47
C VAL A 38 9.17 -20.99 2.79
N ASP A 39 10.32 -21.54 2.41
CA ASP A 39 11.61 -20.84 2.51
C ASP A 39 11.60 -19.61 1.60
N PHE A 40 12.29 -18.55 2.00
CA PHE A 40 12.37 -17.31 1.22
C PHE A 40 12.87 -17.55 -0.21
N ASP A 41 13.84 -18.44 -0.39
CA ASP A 41 14.42 -18.72 -1.71
C ASP A 41 13.46 -19.52 -2.62
N ASP A 42 12.43 -20.14 -2.04
CA ASP A 42 11.39 -20.92 -2.74
C ASP A 42 10.09 -20.14 -2.99
N ILE A 43 10.04 -18.87 -2.58
CA ILE A 43 8.89 -18.00 -2.81
C ILE A 43 8.77 -17.68 -4.30
N ASP A 44 7.61 -18.01 -4.90
CA ASP A 44 7.25 -17.56 -6.24
C ASP A 44 6.76 -16.10 -6.22
N PHE A 45 7.68 -15.17 -6.41
CA PHE A 45 7.38 -13.73 -6.46
C PHE A 45 6.52 -13.31 -7.67
N PHE A 46 6.34 -14.18 -8.68
CA PHE A 46 5.49 -13.89 -9.84
C PHE A 46 4.04 -14.30 -9.61
N ARG A 47 3.76 -15.06 -8.55
CA ARG A 47 2.40 -15.40 -8.17
C ARG A 47 1.69 -14.16 -7.62
N PRO A 48 0.50 -13.80 -8.14
CA PRO A 48 -0.27 -12.68 -7.60
C PRO A 48 -0.66 -12.96 -6.15
N GLU A 49 -0.29 -12.05 -5.24
CA GLU A 49 -0.75 -12.14 -3.86
C GLU A 49 -2.13 -11.50 -3.71
N PRO A 50 -3.12 -12.22 -3.14
CA PRO A 50 -4.48 -11.75 -3.06
C PRO A 50 -4.68 -10.68 -1.97
N ARG A 51 -3.72 -10.55 -1.05
CA ARG A 51 -3.71 -9.56 0.04
C ARG A 51 -2.35 -8.89 0.09
N TYR A 52 -2.34 -7.58 -0.13
CA TYR A 52 -1.13 -6.76 -0.01
C TYR A 52 -1.49 -5.32 0.32
N MET A 53 -0.51 -4.58 0.80
CA MET A 53 -0.50 -3.12 0.84
C MET A 53 0.62 -2.62 -0.06
N GLN A 54 0.35 -1.62 -0.89
CA GLN A 54 1.35 -1.03 -1.76
C GLN A 54 1.28 0.49 -1.79
N SER A 55 2.37 1.11 -2.20
CA SER A 55 2.46 2.54 -2.41
C SER A 55 3.24 2.87 -3.66
N ALA A 56 2.85 3.97 -4.29
CA ALA A 56 3.57 4.62 -5.37
C ALA A 56 3.63 6.13 -5.08
N GLY A 57 4.50 6.83 -5.82
CA GLY A 57 4.78 8.25 -5.65
C GLY A 57 6.22 8.51 -5.22
N ILE A 58 6.43 9.60 -4.49
CA ILE A 58 7.73 10.00 -3.93
C ILE A 58 7.66 10.02 -2.41
N GLY A 59 8.79 9.91 -1.70
CA GLY A 59 8.79 9.82 -0.22
C GLY A 59 8.04 10.92 0.54
N THR A 60 7.78 12.08 -0.06
CA THR A 60 6.99 13.18 0.53
C THR A 60 5.53 13.26 0.03
N ALA A 61 5.15 12.40 -0.90
CA ALA A 61 3.82 12.34 -1.51
C ALA A 61 3.59 10.92 -2.06
N LEU A 62 3.12 10.05 -1.16
CA LEU A 62 2.80 8.65 -1.41
C LEU A 62 1.30 8.46 -1.40
N VAL A 63 0.81 7.61 -2.29
CA VAL A 63 -0.54 7.07 -2.16
C VAL A 63 -0.45 5.62 -1.75
N ILE A 64 -1.33 5.22 -0.84
CA ILE A 64 -1.38 3.87 -0.28
C ILE A 64 -2.63 3.17 -0.80
N GLU A 65 -2.41 1.98 -1.34
CA GLU A 65 -3.47 1.08 -1.75
C GLU A 65 -3.40 -0.21 -0.94
N VAL A 66 -4.57 -0.78 -0.65
CA VAL A 66 -4.66 -2.08 0.01
C VAL A 66 -5.61 -2.98 -0.76
N ARG A 67 -5.21 -4.23 -0.95
CA ARG A 67 -6.06 -5.29 -1.51
C ARG A 67 -6.49 -6.26 -0.41
N TYR A 68 -7.79 -6.52 -0.36
CA TYR A 68 -8.38 -7.54 0.50
C TYR A 68 -9.08 -8.61 -0.32
N VAL A 69 -9.17 -9.82 0.27
CA VAL A 69 -10.19 -10.79 -0.08
C VAL A 69 -11.35 -10.59 0.89
N GLU A 70 -12.49 -10.24 0.32
CA GLU A 70 -13.70 -9.89 1.05
C GLU A 70 -14.52 -11.12 1.45
N ALA A 71 -15.60 -10.90 2.20
CA ALA A 71 -16.44 -11.99 2.71
C ALA A 71 -17.10 -12.84 1.61
N ASP A 72 -17.30 -12.26 0.42
CA ASP A 72 -17.81 -12.96 -0.76
C ASP A 72 -16.71 -13.65 -1.59
N GLY A 73 -15.45 -13.59 -1.15
CA GLY A 73 -14.31 -14.18 -1.83
C GLY A 73 -13.72 -13.29 -2.94
N GLU A 74 -14.32 -12.14 -3.24
CA GLU A 74 -13.84 -11.25 -4.27
C GLU A 74 -12.62 -10.44 -3.82
N HIS A 75 -11.72 -10.19 -4.75
CA HIS A 75 -10.57 -9.32 -4.54
C HIS A 75 -10.99 -7.87 -4.74
N ARG A 76 -10.82 -7.04 -3.71
CA ARG A 76 -11.14 -5.60 -3.79
C ARG A 76 -9.94 -4.77 -3.39
N GLN A 77 -9.72 -3.70 -4.14
CA GLN A 77 -8.63 -2.77 -3.93
C GLN A 77 -9.18 -1.42 -3.52
N TYR A 78 -8.50 -0.79 -2.57
CA TYR A 78 -8.93 0.45 -1.96
C TYR A 78 -7.77 1.42 -1.88
N CYS A 79 -8.05 2.70 -2.11
CA CYS A 79 -7.17 3.80 -1.74
C CYS A 79 -7.38 4.13 -0.26
N VAL A 80 -6.31 4.35 0.48
CA VAL A 80 -6.35 4.78 1.88
C VAL A 80 -6.46 6.30 1.94
N GLY A 81 -7.33 6.81 2.80
CA GLY A 81 -7.61 8.23 2.92
C GLY A 81 -7.68 8.74 4.36
N HIS A 82 -7.34 10.00 4.55
CA HIS A 82 -7.48 10.69 5.83
C HIS A 82 -8.95 10.87 6.22
N PRO A 83 -9.31 10.72 7.50
CA PRO A 83 -10.63 11.09 7.97
C PRO A 83 -10.88 12.60 7.77
N GLY A 84 -12.15 12.98 7.59
CA GLY A 84 -12.55 14.39 7.50
C GLY A 84 -12.19 15.08 6.18
N THR A 85 -11.60 14.37 5.23
CA THR A 85 -11.41 14.85 3.85
C THR A 85 -12.74 14.84 3.09
N ASP A 86 -12.96 15.85 2.25
CA ASP A 86 -14.07 15.87 1.30
C ASP A 86 -13.73 15.03 0.06
N TYR A 87 -14.51 13.96 -0.15
CA TYR A 87 -14.38 13.03 -1.27
C TYR A 87 -15.53 13.18 -2.30
N THR A 88 -16.23 14.31 -2.33
CA THR A 88 -17.39 14.53 -3.22
C THR A 88 -17.04 15.01 -4.63
N GLY A 89 -15.76 15.35 -4.88
CA GLY A 89 -15.24 15.79 -6.19
C GLY A 89 -14.66 14.64 -7.02
N GLU A 90 -13.84 14.97 -8.03
CA GLU A 90 -13.04 13.99 -8.74
C GLU A 90 -11.61 13.95 -8.16
N PRO A 91 -10.99 12.77 -8.02
CA PRO A 91 -9.59 12.65 -7.65
C PRO A 91 -8.68 13.32 -8.70
N SER A 92 -7.67 14.06 -8.25
CA SER A 92 -6.85 14.94 -9.10
C SER A 92 -5.33 14.76 -8.94
N VAL A 93 -4.90 13.99 -7.93
CA VAL A 93 -3.47 13.70 -7.72
C VAL A 93 -3.09 12.48 -8.56
N PRO A 94 -2.15 12.59 -9.50
CA PRO A 94 -1.69 11.44 -10.28
C PRO A 94 -0.77 10.56 -9.41
N ILE A 95 -0.99 9.25 -9.43
CA ILE A 95 -0.21 8.27 -8.66
C ILE A 95 0.72 7.49 -9.59
N PHE A 96 0.11 6.81 -10.58
CA PHE A 96 0.74 6.08 -11.66
C PHE A 96 -0.34 5.72 -12.70
N THR A 97 0.01 5.78 -13.99
CA THR A 97 -0.90 5.58 -15.15
C THR A 97 -2.21 6.37 -15.08
N GLU A 98 -3.33 5.71 -14.79
CA GLU A 98 -4.72 6.18 -14.90
C GLU A 98 -5.42 6.24 -13.54
N ILE A 99 -4.72 5.91 -12.45
CA ILE A 99 -5.28 5.98 -11.10
C ILE A 99 -4.99 7.35 -10.52
N THR A 100 -6.05 8.05 -10.14
CA THR A 100 -6.00 9.32 -9.44
C THR A 100 -6.40 9.17 -7.98
N ALA A 101 -5.76 9.97 -7.14
CA ALA A 101 -6.05 10.12 -5.73
C ALA A 101 -6.69 11.47 -5.41
N TYR A 102 -7.39 11.51 -4.29
CA TYR A 102 -7.75 12.77 -3.64
C TYR A 102 -6.55 13.33 -2.88
N PRO A 103 -6.49 14.64 -2.66
CA PRO A 103 -5.45 15.24 -1.81
C PRO A 103 -5.36 14.60 -0.41
N GLY A 104 -6.48 14.18 0.18
CA GLY A 104 -6.49 13.48 1.46
C GLY A 104 -6.08 12.01 1.38
N GLU A 105 -5.64 11.50 0.25
CA GLU A 105 -5.08 10.15 0.08
C GLU A 105 -3.55 10.18 -0.12
N VAL A 106 -2.95 11.35 0.05
CA VAL A 106 -1.51 11.57 -0.05
C VAL A 106 -0.90 11.64 1.34
N PHE A 107 0.14 10.84 1.55
CA PHE A 107 0.85 10.67 2.82
C PHE A 107 2.34 10.96 2.62
N ASP A 108 3.02 11.43 3.65
CA ASP A 108 4.48 11.34 3.67
C ASP A 108 4.94 9.94 4.10
N ALA A 109 6.24 9.66 3.95
CA ALA A 109 6.80 8.36 4.33
C ALA A 109 6.72 8.04 5.83
N ASP A 110 6.61 9.04 6.70
CA ASP A 110 6.58 8.82 8.15
C ASP A 110 5.19 8.32 8.57
N GLU A 111 4.14 9.00 8.11
CA GLU A 111 2.75 8.59 8.33
C GLU A 111 2.44 7.27 7.60
N ALA A 112 2.89 7.12 6.35
CA ALA A 112 2.71 5.88 5.61
C ALA A 112 3.38 4.71 6.35
N ALA A 113 4.54 4.91 6.98
CA ALA A 113 5.19 3.85 7.75
C ALA A 113 4.36 3.38 8.95
N ASP A 114 3.61 4.29 9.61
CA ASP A 114 2.72 3.92 10.71
C ASP A 114 1.54 3.07 10.21
N ILE A 115 0.94 3.45 9.08
CA ILE A 115 -0.13 2.69 8.43
C ILE A 115 0.35 1.29 8.04
N TYR A 116 1.52 1.20 7.39
CA TYR A 116 2.12 -0.07 7.00
C TYR A 116 2.49 -0.93 8.19
N TYR A 117 3.00 -0.33 9.27
CA TYR A 117 3.37 -1.09 10.45
C TYR A 117 2.14 -1.67 11.16
N GLN A 118 1.03 -0.92 11.22
CA GLN A 118 -0.25 -1.47 11.71
C GLN A 118 -0.79 -2.56 10.80
N TYR A 119 -0.69 -2.39 9.48
CA TYR A 119 -1.05 -3.44 8.52
C TYR A 119 -0.17 -4.68 8.66
N PHE A 120 1.13 -4.52 8.89
CA PHE A 120 2.05 -5.63 9.15
C PHE A 120 1.62 -6.45 10.38
N LEU A 121 1.19 -5.78 11.45
CA LEU A 121 0.78 -6.44 12.69
C LEU A 121 -0.61 -7.09 12.59
N THR A 122 -1.55 -6.48 11.86
CA THR A 122 -2.99 -6.81 11.96
C THR A 122 -3.61 -7.29 10.64
N GLY A 123 -2.92 -7.09 9.52
CA GLY A 123 -3.45 -7.27 8.17
C GLY A 123 -4.54 -6.25 7.80
N ARG A 124 -4.72 -5.16 8.57
CA ARG A 124 -5.77 -4.15 8.37
C ARG A 124 -5.21 -2.74 8.39
N VAL A 125 -5.83 -1.85 7.61
CA VAL A 125 -5.59 -0.40 7.72
C VAL A 125 -6.10 0.06 9.09
N PRO A 126 -5.33 0.85 9.84
CA PRO A 126 -5.75 1.31 11.16
C PRO A 126 -6.88 2.34 11.07
N GLU A 127 -7.77 2.34 12.06
CA GLU A 127 -8.69 3.46 12.29
C GLU A 127 -7.87 4.71 12.69
N PRO A 128 -8.27 5.93 12.29
CA PRO A 128 -9.53 6.31 11.63
C PRO A 128 -9.43 6.44 10.09
N TYR A 129 -8.43 5.84 9.44
CA TYR A 129 -8.26 6.01 8.00
C TYR A 129 -9.40 5.36 7.22
N LEU A 130 -9.80 6.01 6.13
CA LEU A 130 -10.90 5.60 5.28
C LEU A 130 -10.41 4.75 4.11
N LEU A 131 -11.29 3.92 3.58
CA LEU A 131 -11.04 3.10 2.40
C LEU A 131 -11.99 3.49 1.28
N ARG A 132 -11.45 4.07 0.20
CA ARG A 132 -12.21 4.34 -1.02
C ARG A 132 -11.96 3.22 -2.02
N ARG A 133 -13.02 2.56 -2.47
CA ARG A 133 -12.90 1.49 -3.46
C ARG A 133 -12.35 2.02 -4.79
N LEU A 134 -11.35 1.34 -5.32
CA LEU A 134 -10.85 1.54 -6.68
C LEU A 134 -11.61 0.61 -7.62
N ASP A 135 -12.08 1.16 -8.74
CA ASP A 135 -12.61 0.38 -9.85
C ASP A 135 -11.48 0.12 -10.84
N LEU A 136 -10.92 -1.09 -10.80
CA LEU A 136 -9.83 -1.51 -11.67
C LEU A 136 -10.33 -2.32 -12.87
N SER A 137 -11.65 -2.44 -13.05
CA SER A 137 -12.23 -3.19 -14.17
C SER A 137 -11.95 -2.55 -15.55
N ALA A 138 -11.58 -1.27 -15.56
CA ALA A 138 -11.20 -0.54 -16.77
C ALA A 138 -9.74 -0.77 -17.22
N ALA A 139 -8.87 -1.34 -16.38
CA ALA A 139 -7.43 -1.49 -16.67
C ALA A 139 -7.06 -2.79 -17.42
N THR A 140 -8.05 -3.46 -18.01
CA THR A 140 -7.86 -4.65 -18.86
C THR A 140 -8.21 -4.27 -20.29
N ASP A 141 -7.25 -3.68 -21.00
CA ASP A 141 -7.16 -3.65 -22.47
C ASP A 141 -5.72 -3.95 -22.89
#